data_AF-D3HQ28-F1
#
_entry.id   AF-D3HQ28-F1
#
_cell.length_a   1.000
_cell.length_b   1.000
_cell.length_c   1.000
_cell.angle_alpha   90.00
_cell.angle_beta   90.00
_cell.angle_gamma   90.00
#
_symmetry.space_group_name_H-M   'P 1'
#
loop_
_entity.id
_entity.type
_entity.pdbx_description
1 polymer ?
#
loop_
_entity_poly.entity_id
_entity_poly.type
_entity_poly.pdbx_seq_one_letter_code
_entity_poly.pdbx_strand_id
1 'polypeptide(L)'
;MHEKFEKKWTKYFVNDIECERDAIYQTILENKLYDSTITLIKKYHFELSEKSRVEESNGYRSNKKISTSSQSENKSAYISHETKVFADKMGYASKEYNQLIDKLIHAVDMLFETEKNYDLYSQQFRAAMRDFLSFLYKYTVENDTAYNDFLRKLSLEYAIFLFDMIAFSLSEGYCSNQKKLPSLVFDFSDLKIKWNENWDNKSKEEFLNKFLSILLQQTEIVLSQWQKSDAFNESAKQQITASFNEFKEVIKDFQTQKRMLDKLLFPEIQKTIVFDNMFAFYQQPQVKLRIDEQEKSRLLGPQ
;
A
#
# COMPACT_ATOMS: atom_id res chain seq x y z
N MET A 1 3.38 13.52 -46.84
CA MET A 1 3.37 14.69 -45.95
C MET A 1 1.98 14.87 -45.33
N HIS A 2 1.52 13.91 -44.52
CA HIS A 2 0.26 13.99 -43.74
C HIS A 2 0.44 13.22 -42.42
N GLU A 3 1.50 13.57 -41.66
CA GLU A 3 1.51 13.36 -40.22
C GLU A 3 0.64 14.48 -39.64
N LYS A 4 -0.65 14.18 -39.48
CA LYS A 4 -1.66 15.14 -39.03
C LYS A 4 -1.66 15.19 -37.50
N PHE A 5 -1.25 16.36 -37.01
CA PHE A 5 -1.25 16.90 -35.66
C PHE A 5 -2.16 16.19 -34.65
N GLU A 6 -1.58 15.23 -33.92
CA GLU A 6 -2.15 14.69 -32.70
C GLU A 6 -1.96 15.71 -31.56
N LYS A 7 -3.03 16.38 -31.14
CA LYS A 7 -2.98 17.29 -29.98
C LYS A 7 -3.35 16.53 -28.72
N LYS A 8 -2.37 16.44 -27.82
CA LYS A 8 -2.49 15.79 -26.52
C LYS A 8 -2.92 16.81 -25.49
N TRP A 9 -3.94 16.52 -24.67
CA TRP A 9 -4.29 17.41 -23.56
C TRP A 9 -4.48 16.66 -22.26
N THR A 10 -3.94 17.24 -21.20
CA THR A 10 -4.06 16.76 -19.82
C THR A 10 -4.95 17.73 -19.05
N LYS A 11 -5.92 17.20 -18.31
CA LYS A 11 -6.81 17.98 -17.44
C LYS A 11 -6.80 17.43 -16.03
N TYR A 12 -7.05 18.34 -15.08
CA TYR A 12 -7.26 18.01 -13.68
C TYR A 12 -8.72 18.23 -13.33
N PHE A 13 -9.23 17.39 -12.42
CA PHE A 13 -10.56 17.50 -11.88
C PHE A 13 -10.51 17.33 -10.36
N VAL A 14 -11.22 18.20 -9.64
CA VAL A 14 -11.45 18.07 -8.21
C VAL A 14 -12.94 17.83 -7.98
N ASN A 15 -13.32 16.66 -7.46
CA ASN A 15 -14.73 16.24 -7.31
C ASN A 15 -15.53 16.51 -8.60
N ASP A 16 -14.98 16.08 -9.74
CA ASP A 16 -15.54 16.25 -11.09
C ASP A 16 -15.58 17.69 -11.64
N ILE A 17 -15.04 18.67 -10.92
CA ILE A 17 -14.87 20.05 -11.40
C ILE A 17 -13.52 20.20 -12.11
N GLU A 18 -13.56 20.48 -13.41
CA GLU A 18 -12.37 20.74 -14.23
C GLU A 18 -11.62 21.99 -13.74
N CYS A 19 -10.31 21.89 -13.58
CA CYS A 19 -9.45 23.02 -13.21
C CYS A 19 -8.02 22.87 -13.77
N GLU A 20 -7.28 23.98 -13.80
CA GLU A 20 -5.84 23.94 -14.02
C GLU A 20 -5.13 23.36 -12.79
N ARG A 21 -3.97 22.73 -13.00
CA ARG A 21 -3.19 22.11 -11.92
C ARG A 21 -2.94 23.07 -10.75
N ASP A 22 -2.54 24.30 -11.06
CA ASP A 22 -2.18 25.30 -10.05
C ASP A 22 -3.42 25.98 -9.42
N ALA A 23 -4.61 25.76 -9.99
CA ALA A 23 -5.89 26.27 -9.49
C ALA A 23 -6.63 25.26 -8.60
N ILE A 24 -6.12 24.04 -8.42
CA ILE A 24 -6.77 22.96 -7.65
C ILE A 24 -7.14 23.42 -6.23
N TYR A 25 -6.20 24.01 -5.50
CA TYR A 25 -6.44 24.48 -4.13
C TYR A 25 -7.52 25.57 -4.08
N GLN A 26 -7.43 26.55 -4.99
CA GLN A 26 -8.40 27.63 -5.07
C GLN A 26 -9.80 27.10 -5.45
N THR A 27 -9.87 26.11 -6.33
CA THR A 27 -11.12 25.43 -6.72
C THR A 27 -11.79 24.76 -5.51
N ILE A 28 -11.01 24.13 -4.63
CA ILE A 28 -11.50 23.53 -3.38
C ILE A 28 -12.13 24.59 -2.47
N LEU A 29 -11.47 25.74 -2.31
CA LEU A 29 -11.94 26.83 -1.46
C LEU A 29 -13.22 27.47 -1.99
N GLU A 30 -13.25 27.82 -3.29
CA GLU A 30 -14.37 28.51 -3.92
C GLU A 30 -15.64 27.66 -3.93
N ASN A 31 -15.49 26.36 -4.14
CA ASN A 31 -16.60 25.41 -4.19
C ASN A 31 -16.88 24.74 -2.83
N LYS A 32 -16.14 25.13 -1.78
CA LYS A 32 -16.29 24.61 -0.40
C LYS A 32 -16.23 23.07 -0.33
N LEU A 33 -15.32 22.46 -1.08
CA LEU A 33 -15.20 20.99 -1.16
C LEU A 33 -14.49 20.37 0.06
N TYR A 34 -13.89 21.20 0.91
CA TYR A 34 -13.10 20.80 2.08
C TYR A 34 -13.90 20.07 3.18
N ASP A 35 -15.22 20.23 3.22
CA ASP A 35 -16.11 19.55 4.17
C ASP A 35 -16.46 18.10 3.78
N SER A 36 -15.82 17.59 2.72
CA SER A 36 -16.13 16.30 2.12
C SER A 36 -14.86 15.53 1.71
N THR A 37 -15.07 14.36 1.09
CA THR A 37 -14.02 13.63 0.40
C THR A 37 -13.54 14.43 -0.81
N ILE A 38 -12.23 14.68 -0.88
CA ILE A 38 -11.58 15.26 -2.05
C ILE A 38 -11.09 14.14 -2.94
N THR A 39 -11.59 14.12 -4.17
CA THR A 39 -11.16 13.25 -5.25
C THR A 39 -10.45 14.08 -6.28
N LEU A 40 -9.13 13.89 -6.39
CA LEU A 40 -8.32 14.52 -7.42
C LEU A 40 -8.10 13.54 -8.56
N ILE A 41 -8.40 13.96 -9.78
CA ILE A 41 -8.27 13.15 -10.99
C ILE A 41 -7.37 13.88 -11.99
N LYS A 42 -6.38 13.18 -12.53
CA LYS A 42 -5.62 13.61 -13.70
C LYS A 42 -6.00 12.74 -14.87
N LYS A 43 -6.54 13.35 -15.93
CA LYS A 43 -6.95 12.66 -17.16
C LYS A 43 -6.12 13.16 -18.33
N TYR A 44 -5.70 12.23 -19.17
CA TYR A 44 -5.11 12.51 -20.46
C TYR A 44 -6.07 12.01 -21.52
N HIS A 45 -6.42 12.92 -22.42
CA HIS A 45 -7.30 12.64 -23.55
C HIS A 45 -6.55 12.90 -24.84
N PHE A 46 -6.78 11.99 -25.78
CA PHE A 46 -6.33 12.16 -27.14
C PHE A 46 -7.46 12.77 -27.97
N GLU A 47 -7.25 13.96 -28.51
CA GLU A 47 -8.21 14.61 -29.42
C GLU A 47 -8.01 14.08 -30.85
N LEU A 48 -8.95 13.26 -31.34
CA LEU A 48 -9.06 12.89 -32.75
C LEU A 48 -9.78 14.00 -33.54
N SER A 49 -9.32 15.25 -33.45
CA SER A 49 -10.02 16.40 -34.04
C SER A 49 -10.02 16.45 -35.58
N GLU A 50 -9.48 15.44 -36.27
CA GLU A 50 -9.47 15.36 -37.73
C GLU A 50 -10.07 14.08 -38.34
N LYS A 51 -10.58 13.13 -37.54
CA LYS A 51 -11.24 11.94 -38.11
C LYS A 51 -12.54 12.26 -38.84
N SER A 52 -13.25 13.33 -38.46
CA SER A 52 -14.57 13.66 -38.99
C SER A 52 -14.59 14.53 -40.24
N ARG A 53 -13.46 15.05 -40.75
CA ARG A 53 -13.45 15.90 -41.96
C ARG A 53 -13.01 15.20 -43.26
N VAL A 54 -12.29 14.07 -43.16
CA VAL A 54 -11.80 13.35 -44.34
C VAL A 54 -12.65 12.11 -44.64
N GLU A 55 -13.35 11.55 -43.65
CA GLU A 55 -14.15 10.32 -43.82
C GLU A 55 -15.51 10.55 -44.52
N GLU A 56 -16.03 11.78 -44.61
CA GLU A 56 -17.26 12.07 -45.37
C GLU A 56 -17.04 12.35 -46.86
N SER A 57 -15.80 12.56 -47.32
CA SER A 57 -15.56 13.05 -48.68
C SER A 57 -15.05 12.02 -49.70
N ASN A 58 -14.79 10.76 -49.35
CA ASN A 58 -14.38 9.75 -50.34
C ASN A 58 -14.87 8.33 -50.01
N GLY A 59 -15.88 7.89 -50.76
CA GLY A 59 -16.45 6.54 -50.73
C GLY A 59 -15.55 5.47 -51.34
N TYR A 60 -14.41 5.15 -50.71
CA TYR A 60 -13.63 3.96 -51.04
C TYR A 60 -13.19 3.21 -49.79
N ARG A 61 -13.38 1.87 -49.82
CA ARG A 61 -12.98 0.90 -48.81
C ARG A 61 -11.59 1.19 -48.26
N SER A 62 -11.51 1.78 -47.07
CA SER A 62 -10.29 1.87 -46.29
C SER A 62 -10.05 0.51 -45.62
N ASN A 63 -9.04 -0.20 -46.09
CA ASN A 63 -8.43 -1.28 -45.33
C ASN A 63 -7.99 -0.71 -43.99
N LYS A 64 -8.72 -1.05 -42.92
CA LYS A 64 -8.34 -0.80 -41.53
C LYS A 64 -6.91 -1.34 -41.33
N LYS A 65 -5.92 -0.47 -41.32
CA LYS A 65 -4.72 -0.73 -40.52
C LYS A 65 -5.19 -0.70 -39.07
N ILE A 66 -5.47 -1.87 -38.53
CA ILE A 66 -5.65 -2.08 -37.10
C ILE A 66 -4.31 -1.68 -36.48
N SER A 67 -4.26 -0.50 -35.84
CA SER A 67 -3.13 -0.15 -34.99
C SER A 67 -3.09 -1.17 -33.86
N THR A 68 -1.98 -1.89 -33.75
CA THR A 68 -1.69 -2.86 -32.70
C THR A 68 -1.29 -2.19 -31.38
N SER A 69 -1.81 -1.01 -31.05
CA SER A 69 -1.58 -0.43 -29.73
C SER A 69 -2.59 -1.02 -28.74
N SER A 70 -2.13 -1.99 -27.96
CA SER A 70 -2.89 -2.66 -26.88
C SER A 70 -3.19 -1.75 -25.68
N GLN A 71 -2.72 -0.51 -25.67
CA GLN A 71 -2.94 0.45 -24.59
C GLN A 71 -4.03 1.46 -24.97
N SER A 72 -4.99 1.70 -24.06
CA SER A 72 -5.97 2.79 -24.21
C SER A 72 -5.25 4.12 -24.40
N GLU A 73 -5.62 4.86 -25.45
CA GLU A 73 -5.10 6.22 -25.72
C GLU A 73 -5.54 7.22 -24.63
N ASN A 74 -6.64 6.93 -23.94
CA ASN A 74 -7.10 7.69 -22.77
C ASN A 74 -6.56 7.06 -21.50
N LYS A 75 -5.97 7.89 -20.62
CA LYS A 75 -5.41 7.47 -19.34
C LYS A 75 -5.95 8.32 -18.22
N SER A 76 -6.08 7.75 -17.03
CA SER A 76 -6.54 8.50 -15.87
C SER A 76 -6.05 7.90 -14.57
N ALA A 77 -5.55 8.76 -13.69
CA ALA A 77 -5.24 8.43 -12.31
C ALA A 77 -6.14 9.25 -11.39
N TYR A 78 -6.61 8.64 -10.31
CA TYR A 78 -7.35 9.36 -9.27
C TYR A 78 -6.93 8.88 -7.89
N ILE A 79 -6.87 9.83 -6.95
CA ILE A 79 -6.73 9.56 -5.53
C ILE A 79 -7.84 10.31 -4.82
N SER A 80 -8.48 9.63 -3.87
CA SER A 80 -9.60 10.15 -3.10
C SER A 80 -9.30 10.04 -1.61
N HIS A 81 -9.56 11.09 -0.85
CA HIS A 81 -9.34 11.09 0.58
C HIS A 81 -10.30 12.03 1.34
N GLU A 82 -10.70 11.62 2.55
CA GLU A 82 -11.51 12.45 3.44
C GLU A 82 -10.66 13.53 4.11
N THR A 83 -10.96 14.81 3.86
CA THR A 83 -10.11 15.91 4.39
C THR A 83 -10.75 16.68 5.54
N LYS A 84 -12.00 16.37 5.89
CA LYS A 84 -12.78 17.10 6.89
C LYS A 84 -12.08 17.19 8.25
N VAL A 85 -11.65 16.06 8.81
CA VAL A 85 -10.98 16.02 10.13
C VAL A 85 -9.72 16.88 10.14
N PHE A 86 -8.97 16.89 9.03
CA PHE A 86 -7.79 17.73 8.89
C PHE A 86 -8.17 19.21 8.79
N ALA A 87 -9.16 19.54 7.95
CA ALA A 87 -9.66 20.89 7.74
C ALA A 87 -10.23 21.51 9.02
N ASP A 88 -10.98 20.72 9.81
CA ASP A 88 -11.52 21.13 11.11
C ASP A 88 -10.42 21.49 12.11
N LYS A 89 -9.27 20.78 12.06
CA LYS A 89 -8.16 20.98 13.00
C LYS A 89 -7.20 22.09 12.62
N MET A 90 -6.87 22.21 11.33
CA MET A 90 -5.88 23.18 10.83
C MET A 90 -6.53 24.45 10.27
N GLY A 91 -7.79 24.38 9.84
CA GLY A 91 -8.49 25.40 9.06
C GLY A 91 -8.27 25.22 7.56
N TYR A 92 -9.33 25.33 6.75
CA TYR A 92 -9.27 25.15 5.29
C TYR A 92 -8.43 26.22 4.56
N ALA A 93 -8.24 27.41 5.14
CA ALA A 93 -7.39 28.47 4.59
C ALA A 93 -5.94 28.42 5.12
N SER A 94 -5.58 27.36 5.87
CA SER A 94 -4.24 27.24 6.46
C SER A 94 -3.18 26.86 5.45
N LYS A 95 -1.91 27.15 5.79
CA LYS A 95 -0.75 26.71 5.02
C LYS A 95 -0.66 25.19 5.00
N GLU A 96 -1.03 24.54 6.10
CA GLU A 96 -1.02 23.10 6.28
C GLU A 96 -2.04 22.42 5.36
N TYR A 97 -3.24 22.99 5.23
CA TYR A 97 -4.25 22.48 4.30
C TYR A 97 -3.77 22.62 2.85
N ASN A 98 -3.19 23.77 2.48
CA ASN A 98 -2.57 23.94 1.16
C ASN A 98 -1.48 22.89 0.89
N GLN A 99 -0.58 22.67 1.85
CA GLN A 99 0.47 21.65 1.74
C GLN A 99 -0.08 20.22 1.62
N LEU A 100 -1.19 19.91 2.29
CA LEU A 100 -1.86 18.61 2.14
C LEU A 100 -2.33 18.43 0.69
N ILE A 101 -2.96 19.46 0.12
CA ILE A 101 -3.43 19.44 -1.27
C ILE A 101 -2.26 19.36 -2.25
N ASP A 102 -1.17 20.11 -2.06
CA ASP A 102 0.04 20.01 -2.89
C ASP A 102 0.62 18.58 -2.91
N LYS A 103 0.64 17.92 -1.75
CA LYS A 103 1.11 16.53 -1.63
C LYS A 103 0.16 15.54 -2.32
N LEU A 104 -1.14 15.77 -2.21
CA LEU A 104 -2.14 14.98 -2.94
C LEU A 104 -1.99 15.15 -4.47
N ILE A 105 -1.76 16.38 -4.95
CA ILE A 105 -1.46 16.66 -6.36
C ILE A 105 -0.22 15.90 -6.80
N HIS A 106 0.86 15.97 -6.03
CA HIS A 106 2.09 15.27 -6.35
C HIS A 106 1.91 13.75 -6.39
N ALA A 107 1.15 13.18 -5.46
CA ALA A 107 0.83 11.75 -5.45
C ALA A 107 0.04 11.32 -6.70
N VAL A 108 -0.97 12.09 -7.11
CA VAL A 108 -1.74 11.82 -8.34
C VAL A 108 -0.86 11.98 -9.59
N ASP A 109 0.00 12.99 -9.61
CA ASP A 109 0.96 13.20 -10.70
C ASP A 109 1.86 11.98 -10.87
N MET A 110 2.44 11.48 -9.78
CA MET A 110 3.33 10.32 -9.82
C MET A 110 2.57 9.04 -10.17
N LEU A 111 1.37 8.81 -9.63
CA LEU A 111 0.53 7.66 -10.03
C LEU A 111 0.29 7.64 -11.55
N PHE A 112 -0.01 8.81 -12.12
CA PHE A 112 -0.23 8.96 -13.55
C PHE A 112 1.03 8.70 -14.39
N GLU A 113 2.22 9.09 -13.91
CA GLU A 113 3.48 8.78 -14.58
C GLU A 113 3.86 7.29 -14.42
N THR A 114 3.58 6.68 -13.27
CA THR A 114 3.78 5.25 -13.02
C THR A 114 2.90 4.39 -13.94
N GLU A 115 1.67 4.80 -14.23
CA GLU A 115 0.83 4.15 -15.26
C GLU A 115 1.48 4.16 -16.65
N LYS A 116 2.36 5.12 -16.96
CA LYS A 116 3.09 5.14 -18.24
C LYS A 116 4.34 4.28 -18.22
N ASN A 117 5.08 4.30 -17.11
CA ASN A 117 6.32 3.56 -16.96
C ASN A 117 6.57 3.24 -15.48
N TYR A 118 6.18 2.03 -15.07
CA TYR A 118 6.31 1.60 -13.68
C TYR A 118 7.77 1.50 -13.23
N ASP A 119 8.62 0.90 -14.06
CA ASP A 119 10.03 0.69 -13.74
C ASP A 119 10.76 2.02 -13.45
N LEU A 120 10.37 3.10 -14.14
CA LEU A 120 10.99 4.42 -13.96
C LEU A 120 10.42 5.20 -12.77
N TYR A 121 9.10 5.12 -12.53
CA TYR A 121 8.41 6.04 -11.62
C TYR A 121 7.91 5.41 -10.31
N SER A 122 7.92 4.08 -10.15
CA SER A 122 7.40 3.38 -8.96
C SER A 122 7.98 3.91 -7.64
N GLN A 123 9.30 4.08 -7.55
CA GLN A 123 9.94 4.59 -6.33
C GLN A 123 9.55 6.04 -6.00
N GLN A 124 9.41 6.89 -7.01
CA GLN A 124 8.98 8.28 -6.81
C GLN A 124 7.51 8.34 -6.38
N PHE A 125 6.68 7.45 -6.92
CA PHE A 125 5.30 7.30 -6.49
C PHE A 125 5.19 6.80 -5.04
N ARG A 126 5.95 5.77 -4.65
CA ARG A 126 6.04 5.31 -3.25
C ARG A 126 6.47 6.45 -2.31
N ALA A 127 7.43 7.28 -2.74
CA ALA A 127 7.88 8.44 -1.96
C ALA A 127 6.80 9.52 -1.83
N ALA A 128 6.11 9.86 -2.93
CA ALA A 128 5.02 10.84 -2.94
C ALA A 128 3.84 10.38 -2.05
N MET A 129 3.45 9.11 -2.14
CA MET A 129 2.42 8.52 -1.29
C MET A 129 2.82 8.55 0.19
N ARG A 130 4.07 8.21 0.51
CA ARG A 130 4.58 8.26 1.89
C ARG A 130 4.56 9.67 2.44
N ASP A 131 4.98 10.65 1.66
CA ASP A 131 4.98 12.06 2.05
C ASP A 131 3.55 12.58 2.29
N PHE A 132 2.62 12.29 1.36
CA PHE A 132 1.22 12.65 1.51
C PHE A 132 0.58 12.02 2.76
N LEU A 133 0.66 10.70 2.90
CA LEU A 133 -0.01 10.00 4.00
C LEU A 133 0.63 10.34 5.35
N SER A 134 1.97 10.43 5.42
CA SER A 134 2.65 10.79 6.67
C SER A 134 2.30 12.21 7.11
N PHE A 135 2.18 13.14 6.16
CA PHE A 135 1.77 14.51 6.45
C PHE A 135 0.34 14.57 6.98
N LEU A 136 -0.60 13.88 6.34
CA LEU A 136 -1.97 13.76 6.81
C LEU A 136 -2.03 13.20 8.24
N TYR A 137 -1.43 12.02 8.46
CA TYR A 137 -1.51 11.31 9.74
C TYR A 137 -0.82 12.05 10.89
N LYS A 138 0.19 12.88 10.60
CA LYS A 138 0.81 13.76 11.61
C LYS A 138 -0.21 14.67 12.28
N TYR A 139 -1.25 15.08 11.55
CA TYR A 139 -2.22 16.06 12.02
C TYR A 139 -3.58 15.45 12.40
N THR A 140 -3.97 14.30 11.85
CA THR A 140 -5.29 13.70 12.11
C THR A 140 -5.32 12.69 13.27
N VAL A 141 -4.19 12.11 13.67
CA VAL A 141 -4.14 11.08 14.72
C VAL A 141 -3.53 11.65 15.99
N GLU A 142 -4.25 11.56 17.12
CA GLU A 142 -3.75 11.92 18.45
C GLU A 142 -2.76 10.85 18.94
N ASN A 143 -1.54 11.28 19.23
CA ASN A 143 -0.37 10.41 19.12
C ASN A 143 0.25 10.10 20.49
N ASP A 144 -0.55 9.57 21.41
CA ASP A 144 -0.15 9.51 22.84
C ASP A 144 0.41 8.15 23.29
N THR A 145 0.39 7.10 22.47
CA THR A 145 0.95 5.79 22.89
C THR A 145 1.81 5.12 21.82
N ALA A 146 2.85 4.41 22.26
CA ALA A 146 3.82 3.74 21.38
C ALA A 146 3.16 2.69 20.44
N TYR A 147 2.08 2.03 20.89
CA TYR A 147 1.34 1.10 20.05
C TYR A 147 0.47 1.80 18.99
N ASN A 148 -0.06 3.00 19.26
CA ASN A 148 -0.75 3.79 18.24
C ASN A 148 0.24 4.26 17.15
N ASP A 149 1.42 4.72 17.55
CA ASP A 149 2.50 5.07 16.61
C ASP A 149 2.94 3.86 15.77
N PHE A 150 3.06 2.69 16.41
CA PHE A 150 3.36 1.43 15.73
C PHE A 150 2.31 1.10 14.66
N LEU A 151 1.02 1.07 15.04
CA LEU A 151 -0.05 0.75 14.11
C LEU A 151 -0.09 1.75 12.95
N ARG A 152 0.11 3.04 13.23
CA ARG A 152 0.16 4.08 12.20
C ARG A 152 1.24 3.82 11.16
N LYS A 153 2.47 3.52 11.61
CA LYS A 153 3.60 3.19 10.71
C LYS A 153 3.28 1.96 9.87
N LEU A 154 2.67 0.94 10.47
CA LEU A 154 2.25 -0.26 9.75
C LEU A 154 1.16 0.04 8.71
N SER A 155 0.14 0.84 9.07
CA SER A 155 -0.93 1.26 8.16
C SER A 155 -0.41 2.07 6.97
N LEU A 156 0.59 2.93 7.20
CA LEU A 156 1.28 3.69 6.16
C LEU A 156 1.93 2.77 5.12
N GLU A 157 2.78 1.85 5.55
CA GLU A 157 3.48 0.94 4.65
C GLU A 157 2.52 -0.01 3.92
N TYR A 158 1.45 -0.46 4.61
CA TYR A 158 0.39 -1.23 3.97
C TYR A 158 -0.32 -0.45 2.87
N ALA A 159 -0.72 0.80 3.13
CA ALA A 159 -1.39 1.63 2.14
C ALA A 159 -0.47 1.89 0.92
N ILE A 160 0.80 2.22 1.15
CA ILE A 160 1.79 2.43 0.07
C ILE A 160 1.91 1.19 -0.80
N PHE A 161 2.01 0.00 -0.21
CA PHE A 161 2.04 -1.26 -0.94
C PHE A 161 0.78 -1.46 -1.81
N LEU A 162 -0.41 -1.22 -1.27
CA LEU A 162 -1.65 -1.36 -2.05
C LEU A 162 -1.68 -0.42 -3.25
N PHE A 163 -1.32 0.84 -3.04
CA PHE A 163 -1.25 1.84 -4.11
C PHE A 163 -0.22 1.48 -5.17
N ASP A 164 0.95 1.00 -4.77
CA ASP A 164 2.01 0.57 -5.68
C ASP A 164 1.57 -0.61 -6.56
N MET A 165 0.89 -1.60 -5.97
CA MET A 165 0.32 -2.72 -6.72
C MET A 165 -0.79 -2.30 -7.70
N ILE A 166 -1.60 -1.30 -7.33
CA ILE A 166 -2.58 -0.69 -8.24
C ILE A 166 -1.84 -0.01 -9.40
N ALA A 167 -0.82 0.79 -9.11
CA ALA A 167 -0.05 1.50 -10.12
C ALA A 167 0.62 0.54 -11.11
N PHE A 168 1.22 -0.54 -10.60
CA PHE A 168 1.75 -1.65 -11.40
C PHE A 168 0.68 -2.27 -12.31
N SER A 169 -0.48 -2.56 -11.76
CA SER A 169 -1.57 -3.18 -12.52
C SER A 169 -2.10 -2.27 -13.64
N LEU A 170 -2.11 -0.96 -13.39
CA LEU A 170 -2.48 0.03 -14.39
C LEU A 170 -1.43 0.12 -15.50
N SER A 171 -0.13 0.04 -15.17
CA SER A 171 0.96 0.12 -16.15
C SER A 171 1.00 -1.08 -17.11
N GLU A 172 0.62 -2.27 -16.63
CA GLU A 172 0.54 -3.47 -17.48
C GLU A 172 -0.58 -3.39 -18.55
N GLY A 173 -1.42 -2.35 -18.52
CA GLY A 173 -2.04 -1.78 -19.73
C GLY A 173 -3.13 -2.59 -20.42
N TYR A 174 -3.45 -3.81 -20.00
CA TYR A 174 -4.55 -4.56 -20.59
C TYR A 174 -5.89 -4.07 -20.03
N CYS A 175 -6.47 -3.02 -20.64
CA CYS A 175 -7.81 -2.51 -20.27
C CYS A 175 -8.90 -3.61 -20.28
N SER A 176 -8.73 -4.64 -21.13
CA SER A 176 -9.59 -5.84 -21.15
C SER A 176 -9.41 -6.76 -19.93
N ASN A 177 -8.23 -6.74 -19.30
CA ASN A 177 -7.89 -7.55 -18.14
C ASN A 177 -8.10 -6.82 -16.82
N GLN A 178 -8.21 -5.49 -16.78
CA GLN A 178 -8.46 -4.74 -15.54
C GLN A 178 -9.74 -5.20 -14.81
N LYS A 179 -10.79 -5.57 -15.56
CA LYS A 179 -12.03 -6.18 -14.99
C LYS A 179 -11.86 -7.64 -14.54
N LYS A 180 -10.75 -8.28 -14.91
CA LYS A 180 -10.41 -9.69 -14.61
C LYS A 180 -9.26 -9.81 -13.60
N LEU A 181 -8.73 -8.69 -13.10
CA LEU A 181 -7.69 -8.72 -12.09
C LEU A 181 -8.26 -9.29 -10.78
N PRO A 182 -7.52 -10.20 -10.11
CA PRO A 182 -7.91 -10.61 -8.77
C PRO A 182 -7.97 -9.41 -7.83
N SER A 183 -9.01 -9.37 -7.00
CA SER A 183 -9.19 -8.26 -6.06
C SER A 183 -8.03 -8.18 -5.08
N LEU A 184 -7.51 -6.97 -4.84
CA LEU A 184 -6.48 -6.72 -3.83
C LEU A 184 -7.13 -6.50 -2.45
N VAL A 185 -7.92 -7.47 -1.99
CA VAL A 185 -8.66 -7.41 -0.73
C VAL A 185 -8.02 -8.35 0.28
N PHE A 186 -7.67 -7.81 1.44
CA PHE A 186 -7.14 -8.56 2.56
C PHE A 186 -8.27 -8.90 3.52
N ASP A 187 -8.52 -10.19 3.72
CA ASP A 187 -9.56 -10.63 4.63
C ASP A 187 -9.07 -10.58 6.09
N PHE A 188 -9.63 -9.63 6.83
CA PHE A 188 -9.40 -9.41 8.25
C PHE A 188 -10.60 -9.83 9.11
N SER A 189 -11.54 -10.62 8.59
CA SER A 189 -12.75 -11.05 9.32
C SER A 189 -12.45 -11.81 10.62
N ASP A 190 -11.30 -12.49 10.71
CA ASP A 190 -10.82 -13.15 11.94
C ASP A 190 -10.45 -12.15 13.06
N LEU A 191 -10.24 -10.87 12.73
CA LEU A 191 -10.17 -9.79 13.72
C LEU A 191 -11.58 -9.40 14.14
N LYS A 192 -12.11 -10.14 15.12
CA LYS A 192 -13.46 -9.95 15.69
C LYS A 192 -13.72 -8.56 16.28
N ILE A 193 -12.69 -7.74 16.44
CA ILE A 193 -12.74 -6.41 17.06
C ILE A 193 -11.92 -5.43 16.23
N LYS A 194 -12.40 -4.18 16.12
CA LYS A 194 -11.64 -3.07 15.50
C LYS A 194 -10.67 -2.48 16.51
N TRP A 195 -9.57 -1.89 16.03
CA TRP A 195 -8.62 -1.17 16.87
C TRP A 195 -9.34 -0.11 17.72
N ASN A 196 -8.95 -0.01 18.99
CA ASN A 196 -9.37 1.06 19.88
C ASN A 196 -8.14 1.72 20.50
N GLU A 197 -7.99 3.01 20.26
CA GLU A 197 -6.85 3.81 20.73
C GLU A 197 -6.79 3.90 22.26
N ASN A 198 -7.90 3.67 22.96
CA ASN A 198 -8.03 3.72 24.42
C ASN A 198 -7.83 2.37 25.10
N TRP A 199 -7.51 1.31 24.34
CA TRP A 199 -7.21 0.01 24.94
C TRP A 199 -5.94 0.03 25.79
N ASP A 200 -5.92 -0.85 26.78
CA ASP A 200 -4.72 -1.14 27.54
C ASP A 200 -3.64 -1.76 26.63
N ASN A 201 -2.38 -1.69 27.08
CA ASN A 201 -1.25 -2.18 26.29
C ASN A 201 -1.39 -3.67 25.95
N LYS A 202 -1.98 -4.48 26.84
CA LYS A 202 -2.17 -5.91 26.61
C LYS A 202 -3.16 -6.18 25.46
N SER A 203 -4.31 -5.51 25.43
CA SER A 203 -5.26 -5.67 24.32
C SER A 203 -4.68 -5.15 23.00
N LYS A 204 -3.91 -4.07 23.03
CA LYS A 204 -3.18 -3.54 21.86
C LYS A 204 -2.13 -4.53 21.34
N GLU A 205 -1.36 -5.13 22.23
CA GLU A 205 -0.39 -6.17 21.93
C GLU A 205 -1.07 -7.38 21.25
N GLU A 206 -2.12 -7.93 21.86
CA GLU A 206 -2.86 -9.09 21.36
C GLU A 206 -3.48 -8.80 19.99
N PHE A 207 -4.04 -7.60 19.80
CA PHE A 207 -4.56 -7.16 18.52
C PHE A 207 -3.45 -7.14 17.45
N LEU A 208 -2.33 -6.48 17.72
CA LEU A 208 -1.23 -6.33 16.75
C LEU A 208 -0.59 -7.68 16.39
N ASN A 209 -0.50 -8.60 17.34
CA ASN A 209 -0.06 -9.97 17.06
C ASN A 209 -0.97 -10.64 16.02
N LYS A 210 -2.29 -10.60 16.24
CA LYS A 210 -3.26 -11.19 15.30
C LYS A 210 -3.25 -10.45 13.96
N PHE A 211 -3.23 -9.12 13.98
CA PHE A 211 -3.25 -8.30 12.78
C PHE A 211 -2.06 -8.59 11.87
N LEU A 212 -0.84 -8.60 12.41
CA LEU A 212 0.38 -8.89 11.63
C LEU A 212 0.40 -10.32 11.10
N SER A 213 -0.08 -11.30 11.88
CA SER A 213 -0.19 -12.69 11.43
C SER A 213 -1.18 -12.84 10.26
N ILE A 214 -2.37 -12.25 10.37
CA ILE A 214 -3.37 -12.27 9.31
C ILE A 214 -2.86 -11.52 8.08
N LEU A 215 -2.27 -10.34 8.25
CA LEU A 215 -1.72 -9.56 7.14
C LEU A 215 -0.66 -10.35 6.35
N LEU A 216 0.25 -11.05 7.03
CA LEU A 216 1.25 -11.91 6.38
C LEU A 216 0.58 -13.06 5.59
N GLN A 217 -0.36 -13.77 6.21
CA GLN A 217 -1.08 -14.87 5.57
C GLN A 217 -1.88 -14.40 4.34
N GLN A 218 -2.59 -13.28 4.46
CA GLN A 218 -3.37 -12.70 3.37
C GLN A 218 -2.47 -12.22 2.23
N THR A 219 -1.29 -11.69 2.54
CA THR A 219 -0.27 -11.32 1.53
C THR A 219 0.10 -12.53 0.67
N GLU A 220 0.28 -13.71 1.25
CA GLU A 220 0.59 -14.94 0.52
C GLU A 220 -0.60 -15.45 -0.31
N ILE A 221 -1.81 -15.37 0.24
CA ILE A 221 -3.04 -15.76 -0.46
C ILE A 221 -3.23 -14.89 -1.70
N VAL A 222 -3.14 -13.56 -1.55
CA VAL A 222 -3.30 -12.60 -2.63
C VAL A 222 -2.20 -12.77 -3.67
N LEU A 223 -0.94 -12.97 -3.26
CA LEU A 223 0.14 -13.28 -4.19
C LEU A 223 -0.19 -14.53 -5.04
N SER A 224 -0.65 -15.61 -4.40
CA SER A 224 -1.02 -16.84 -5.11
C SER A 224 -2.12 -16.60 -6.15
N GLN A 225 -3.12 -15.78 -5.82
CA GLN A 225 -4.20 -15.42 -6.76
C GLN A 225 -3.66 -14.62 -7.96
N TRP A 226 -2.77 -13.66 -7.71
CA TRP A 226 -2.17 -12.84 -8.76
C TRP A 226 -1.24 -13.63 -9.66
N GLN A 227 -0.46 -14.58 -9.11
CA GLN A 227 0.41 -15.47 -9.89
C GLN A 227 -0.38 -16.43 -10.81
N LYS A 228 -1.57 -16.84 -10.39
CA LYS A 228 -2.47 -17.70 -11.18
C LYS A 228 -3.26 -16.93 -12.23
N SER A 229 -3.23 -15.60 -12.21
CA SER A 229 -3.98 -14.78 -13.16
C SER A 229 -3.34 -14.84 -14.54
N ASP A 230 -4.14 -15.16 -15.55
CA ASP A 230 -3.75 -15.06 -16.97
C ASP A 230 -3.68 -13.61 -17.46
N ALA A 231 -4.01 -12.64 -16.59
CA ALA A 231 -3.90 -11.22 -16.91
C ALA A 231 -2.46 -10.72 -17.01
N PHE A 232 -1.51 -11.44 -16.38
CA PHE A 232 -0.11 -11.05 -16.28
C PHE A 232 0.78 -12.01 -17.07
N ASN A 233 1.74 -11.45 -17.82
CA ASN A 233 2.80 -12.24 -18.43
C ASN A 233 3.84 -12.67 -17.37
N GLU A 234 4.77 -13.56 -17.75
CA GLU A 234 5.78 -14.07 -16.81
C GLU A 234 6.69 -12.98 -16.23
N SER A 235 7.02 -11.94 -17.00
CA SER A 235 7.83 -10.82 -16.49
C SER A 235 7.08 -10.04 -15.42
N ALA A 236 5.80 -9.74 -15.66
CA ALA A 236 4.93 -9.06 -14.70
C ALA A 236 4.75 -9.91 -13.43
N LYS A 237 4.58 -11.23 -13.58
CA LYS A 237 4.50 -12.17 -12.45
C LYS A 237 5.77 -12.19 -11.60
N GLN A 238 6.95 -12.08 -12.20
CA GLN A 238 8.21 -11.94 -11.44
C GLN A 238 8.26 -10.63 -10.65
N GLN A 239 7.85 -9.51 -11.25
CA GLN A 239 7.80 -8.21 -10.56
C GLN A 239 6.77 -8.19 -9.42
N ILE A 240 5.60 -8.79 -9.62
CA ILE A 240 4.60 -9.01 -8.56
C ILE A 240 5.23 -9.82 -7.42
N THR A 241 5.88 -10.94 -7.73
CA THR A 241 6.52 -11.80 -6.72
C THR A 241 7.57 -11.03 -5.92
N ALA A 242 8.41 -10.23 -6.59
CA ALA A 242 9.41 -9.39 -5.94
C ALA A 242 8.75 -8.37 -4.99
N SER A 243 7.72 -7.66 -5.46
CA SER A 243 7.02 -6.63 -4.68
C SER A 243 6.30 -7.20 -3.45
N PHE A 244 5.64 -8.36 -3.58
CA PHE A 244 5.03 -9.05 -2.44
C PHE A 244 6.09 -9.60 -1.47
N ASN A 245 7.22 -10.09 -1.96
CA ASN A 245 8.32 -10.52 -1.09
C ASN A 245 8.91 -9.35 -0.31
N GLU A 246 9.11 -8.20 -0.94
CA GLU A 246 9.53 -6.96 -0.27
C GLU A 246 8.55 -6.60 0.85
N PHE A 247 7.24 -6.62 0.57
CA PHE A 247 6.23 -6.30 1.57
C PHE A 247 6.17 -7.31 2.73
N LYS A 248 6.40 -8.61 2.47
CA LYS A 248 6.53 -9.61 3.53
C LYS A 248 7.70 -9.33 4.46
N GLU A 249 8.84 -8.88 3.94
CA GLU A 249 9.97 -8.50 4.78
C GLU A 249 9.63 -7.27 5.64
N VAL A 250 8.91 -6.27 5.09
CA VAL A 250 8.38 -5.15 5.88
C VAL A 250 7.50 -5.65 7.04
N ILE A 251 6.59 -6.60 6.80
CA ILE A 251 5.74 -7.18 7.86
C ILE A 251 6.58 -7.88 8.93
N LYS A 252 7.61 -8.65 8.54
CA LYS A 252 8.52 -9.32 9.49
C LYS A 252 9.34 -8.34 10.31
N ASP A 253 9.75 -7.23 9.72
CA ASP A 253 10.43 -6.15 10.43
C ASP A 253 9.48 -5.53 11.47
N PHE A 254 8.22 -5.29 11.13
CA PHE A 254 7.21 -4.86 12.09
C PHE A 254 6.98 -5.90 13.20
N GLN A 255 6.93 -7.20 12.90
CA GLN A 255 6.86 -8.25 13.93
C GLN A 255 8.06 -8.19 14.88
N THR A 256 9.26 -7.90 14.36
CA THR A 256 10.47 -7.75 15.17
C THR A 256 10.43 -6.49 16.04
N GLN A 257 10.06 -5.35 15.46
CA GLN A 257 9.88 -4.09 16.18
C GLN A 257 8.81 -4.21 17.27
N LYS A 258 7.70 -4.91 16.99
CA LYS A 258 6.66 -5.19 17.97
C LYS A 258 7.24 -5.96 19.16
N ARG A 259 7.97 -7.06 18.91
CA ARG A 259 8.61 -7.83 20.00
C ARG A 259 9.53 -6.96 20.84
N MET A 260 10.25 -6.01 20.25
CA MET A 260 11.08 -5.06 20.99
C MET A 260 10.22 -4.09 21.82
N LEU A 261 9.12 -3.60 21.24
CA LEU A 261 8.17 -2.72 21.93
C LEU A 261 7.52 -3.42 23.14
N ASP A 262 7.04 -4.65 22.95
CA ASP A 262 6.45 -5.46 24.03
C ASP A 262 7.46 -5.65 25.17
N LYS A 263 8.73 -5.93 24.82
CA LYS A 263 9.82 -6.08 25.79
C LYS A 263 10.08 -4.80 26.60
N LEU A 264 9.92 -3.62 26.00
CA LEU A 264 10.12 -2.33 26.64
C LEU A 264 8.95 -1.95 27.55
N LEU A 265 7.72 -2.23 27.11
CA LEU A 265 6.50 -1.86 27.84
C LEU A 265 6.14 -2.85 28.96
N PHE A 266 6.59 -4.10 28.85
CA PHE A 266 6.36 -5.15 29.84
C PHE A 266 7.66 -5.78 30.36
N PRO A 267 8.54 -5.00 31.04
CA PRO A 267 9.81 -5.52 31.54
C PRO A 267 9.63 -6.59 32.62
N GLU A 268 8.48 -6.62 33.32
CA GLU A 268 8.18 -7.63 34.35
C GLU A 268 7.92 -9.02 33.77
N ILE A 269 7.33 -9.12 32.57
CA ILE A 269 7.12 -10.40 31.87
C ILE A 269 8.48 -11.05 31.52
N GLN A 270 9.52 -10.25 31.25
CA GLN A 270 10.87 -10.78 31.09
C GLN A 270 11.43 -11.32 32.39
N LYS A 271 11.21 -10.66 33.53
CA LYS A 271 11.64 -11.19 34.82
C LYS A 271 10.96 -12.53 35.06
N THR A 272 9.65 -12.65 34.89
CA THR A 272 8.93 -13.91 35.11
C THR A 272 9.38 -15.01 34.14
N ILE A 273 9.53 -14.75 32.83
CA ILE A 273 9.98 -15.77 31.86
C ILE A 273 11.45 -16.17 32.07
N VAL A 274 12.33 -15.21 32.41
CA VAL A 274 13.73 -15.52 32.73
C VAL A 274 13.82 -16.26 34.06
N PHE A 275 13.05 -15.87 35.08
CA PHE A 275 12.96 -16.60 36.34
C PHE A 275 12.36 -17.99 36.12
N ASP A 276 11.30 -18.15 35.34
CA ASP A 276 10.67 -19.44 35.05
C ASP A 276 11.61 -20.35 34.25
N ASN A 277 12.33 -19.81 33.26
CA ASN A 277 13.34 -20.57 32.51
C ASN A 277 14.56 -20.91 33.37
N MET A 278 15.03 -20.00 34.22
CA MET A 278 16.11 -20.27 35.17
C MET A 278 15.69 -21.26 36.24
N PHE A 279 14.46 -21.15 36.75
CA PHE A 279 13.89 -22.04 37.76
C PHE A 279 13.63 -23.43 37.17
N ALA A 280 13.12 -23.51 35.93
CA ALA A 280 13.02 -24.75 35.18
C ALA A 280 14.41 -25.35 34.89
N PHE A 281 15.42 -24.56 34.56
CA PHE A 281 16.80 -25.04 34.39
C PHE A 281 17.44 -25.51 35.71
N TYR A 282 17.16 -24.83 36.82
CA TYR A 282 17.59 -25.24 38.17
C TYR A 282 16.86 -26.48 38.68
N GLN A 283 15.60 -26.68 38.28
CA GLN A 283 14.79 -27.85 38.63
C GLN A 283 14.86 -28.97 37.60
N GLN A 284 15.50 -28.76 36.45
CA GLN A 284 15.92 -29.90 35.64
C GLN A 284 16.78 -30.78 36.55
N PRO A 285 16.44 -32.07 36.70
CA PRO A 285 17.31 -32.97 37.45
C PRO A 285 18.66 -32.87 36.78
N GLN A 286 19.63 -32.30 37.48
CA GLN A 286 21.04 -32.41 37.12
C GLN A 286 21.28 -33.92 37.08
N VAL A 287 21.21 -34.52 35.89
CA VAL A 287 21.44 -35.95 35.68
C VAL A 287 22.93 -36.17 35.92
N LYS A 288 23.31 -36.16 37.19
CA LYS A 288 24.60 -36.58 37.72
C LYS A 288 24.60 -38.09 37.99
N LEU A 289 23.64 -38.83 37.43
CA LEU A 289 23.43 -40.26 37.70
C LEU A 289 23.46 -41.17 36.46
N ARG A 290 23.76 -40.68 35.26
CA ARG A 290 23.88 -41.57 34.07
C ARG A 290 25.23 -41.62 33.39
N ILE A 291 26.20 -40.80 33.80
CA ILE A 291 27.58 -40.93 33.31
C ILE A 291 28.32 -42.03 34.11
N ASP A 292 28.12 -42.08 35.43
CA ASP A 292 28.78 -43.08 36.29
C ASP A 292 28.21 -44.52 36.12
N GLU A 293 26.97 -44.68 35.63
CA GLU A 293 26.40 -46.01 35.32
C GLU A 293 26.85 -46.56 33.96
N GLN A 294 27.16 -45.71 32.98
CA GLN A 294 27.73 -46.13 31.69
C GLN A 294 29.22 -46.48 31.79
N GLU A 295 29.97 -45.87 32.71
CA GLU A 295 31.35 -46.28 32.99
C GLU A 295 31.43 -47.56 33.83
N LYS A 296 30.51 -47.78 34.78
CA LYS A 296 30.43 -49.06 35.52
C LYS A 296 30.04 -50.26 34.66
N SER A 297 29.15 -50.07 33.68
CA SER A 297 28.72 -51.15 32.78
C SER A 297 29.73 -51.49 31.68
N ARG A 298 30.74 -50.64 31.44
CA ARG A 298 31.89 -50.98 30.57
C ARG A 298 33.03 -51.69 31.30
N LEU A 299 33.09 -51.62 32.63
CA LEU A 299 34.13 -52.27 33.45
C LEU A 299 33.77 -53.69 33.91
N LEU A 300 32.52 -54.11 33.75
CA LEU A 300 32.06 -55.49 34.01
C LEU A 300 31.69 -56.13 32.68
N GLY A 301 32.70 -56.70 32.01
CA GLY A 301 32.51 -57.54 30.81
C GLY A 301 31.67 -58.79 31.09
N PRO A 302 31.24 -59.50 30.02
CA PRO A 302 30.35 -60.65 30.13
C PRO A 302 31.04 -61.81 30.87
N GLN A 303 30.36 -62.36 31.88
CA GLN A 303 30.61 -63.70 32.39
C GLN A 303 29.80 -64.72 31.61
#